data_AF-A0A968UGH2-F1
#
_entry.id   AF-A0A968UGH2-F1
#
_cell.length_a   1.000
_cell.length_b   1.000
_cell.length_c   1.000
_cell.angle_alpha   90.00
_cell.angle_beta   90.00
_cell.angle_gamma   90.00
#
_symmetry.space_group_name_H-M   'P 1'
#
loop_
_entity.id
_entity.type
_entity.pdbx_description
1 polymer ?
#
loop_
_entity_poly.entity_id
_entity_poly.type
_entity_poly.pdbx_seq_one_letter_code
_entity_poly.pdbx_strand_id
1 'polypeptide(L)' 'MLNQLDRLSLEVEGRYATAQELQVLKDYFPTVNPRLSAYQKLRDGETEIIAKLETRMREKQPNIF' A
#
# COMPACT_ATOMS: atom_id res chain seq x y z
N MET A 1 -2.32 -7.10 -0.03
CA MET A 1 -2.16 -8.25 0.87
C MET A 1 -3.44 -8.97 1.19
N LEU A 2 -4.50 -8.31 1.67
CA LEU A 2 -5.79 -8.98 1.89
C LEU A 2 -6.26 -9.70 0.61
N ASN A 3 -6.25 -9.00 -0.53
CA ASN A 3 -6.55 -9.62 -1.84
C ASN A 3 -5.61 -10.79 -2.24
N GLN A 4 -4.36 -10.82 -1.73
CA GLN A 4 -3.42 -11.91 -2.01
C GLN A 4 -3.68 -13.12 -1.11
N LEU A 5 -4.14 -12.89 0.13
CA LEU A 5 -4.60 -13.95 1.04
C LEU A 5 -5.91 -14.56 0.53
N ASP A 6 -6.86 -13.73 0.09
CA ASP A 6 -8.12 -14.21 -0.50
C ASP A 6 -7.85 -15.08 -1.74
N ARG A 7 -6.94 -14.61 -2.60
CA ARG A 7 -6.51 -15.37 -3.79
C ARG A 7 -5.86 -16.70 -3.41
N LEU A 8 -4.95 -16.69 -2.44
CA LEU A 8 -4.31 -17.91 -1.94
C LEU A 8 -5.35 -18.89 -1.39
N SER A 9 -6.35 -18.41 -0.64
CA SER A 9 -7.43 -19.24 -0.10
C SER A 9 -8.25 -19.93 -1.19
N LEU A 10 -8.43 -19.29 -2.34
CA LEU A 10 -9.12 -19.89 -3.49
C LEU A 10 -8.22 -20.90 -4.22
N GLU A 11 -6.95 -20.56 -4.44
CA GLU A 11 -5.99 -21.40 -5.18
C GLU A 11 -5.64 -22.71 -4.44
N VAL A 12 -5.75 -22.72 -3.11
CA VAL A 12 -5.55 -23.93 -2.32
C VAL A 12 -6.80 -24.77 -2.19
N GLU A 13 -7.97 -24.37 -2.70
CA GLU A 13 -9.17 -25.22 -2.79
C GLU A 13 -9.51 -26.03 -1.51
N GLY A 14 -9.25 -25.48 -0.32
CA GLY A 14 -9.49 -26.17 0.97
C GLY A 14 -8.42 -27.14 1.45
N ARG A 15 -7.33 -27.38 0.69
CA ARG A 15 -6.11 -28.01 1.20
C ARG A 15 -5.18 -27.00 1.86
N TYR A 16 -4.19 -27.50 2.58
CA TYR A 16 -3.09 -26.65 3.05
C TYR A 16 -2.26 -26.12 1.87
N ALA A 17 -1.80 -24.88 2.00
CA ALA A 17 -0.86 -24.27 1.08
C ALA A 17 0.50 -24.97 1.14
N THR A 18 1.11 -25.16 -0.02
CA THR A 18 2.48 -25.67 -0.15
C THR A 18 3.49 -24.59 0.25
N ALA A 19 4.74 -24.99 0.48
CA ALA A 19 5.82 -24.07 0.79
C ALA A 19 6.04 -22.99 -0.29
N GLN A 20 5.79 -23.35 -1.55
CA GLN A 20 5.92 -22.46 -2.70
C GLN A 20 4.79 -21.41 -2.74
N GLU A 21 3.55 -21.84 -2.50
CA GLU A 21 2.38 -20.97 -2.45
C GLU A 21 2.45 -19.97 -1.28
N LEU A 22 3.05 -20.39 -0.16
CA LEU A 22 3.30 -19.53 1.00
C LEU A 22 4.43 -18.51 0.79
N GLN A 23 5.19 -18.57 -0.30
CA GLN A 23 6.33 -17.69 -0.53
C GLN A 23 5.91 -16.21 -0.55
N VAL A 24 4.74 -15.90 -1.12
CA VAL A 24 4.19 -14.54 -1.13
C VAL A 24 4.03 -13.96 0.29
N LEU A 25 3.65 -14.78 1.25
CA LEU A 25 3.52 -14.36 2.66
C LEU A 25 4.88 -14.13 3.29
N LYS A 26 5.84 -15.02 3.03
CA LYS A 26 7.23 -14.89 3.51
C LYS A 26 7.87 -13.60 3.00
N ASP A 27 7.62 -13.26 1.74
CA ASP A 27 8.14 -12.03 1.13
C ASP A 27 7.40 -10.79 1.67
N TYR A 28 6.13 -10.92 2.03
CA TYR A 28 5.34 -9.81 2.55
C TYR A 28 5.67 -9.44 4.00
N PHE A 29 5.80 -10.41 4.92
CA PHE A 29 5.92 -10.14 6.36
C PHE A 29 7.04 -9.16 6.72
N PRO A 30 8.25 -9.22 6.13
CA PRO A 30 9.31 -8.25 6.36
C PRO A 30 8.91 -6.81 5.99
N THR A 31 7.95 -6.64 5.08
CA THR A 31 7.49 -5.33 4.60
C THR A 31 6.36 -4.71 5.44
N VAL A 32 5.81 -5.42 6.43
CA VAL A 32 4.66 -4.94 7.21
C VAL A 32 4.98 -3.66 7.95
N ASN A 33 6.06 -3.65 8.75
CA ASN A 33 6.46 -2.49 9.54
C ASN A 33 6.78 -1.25 8.67
N PRO A 34 7.59 -1.33 7.61
CA PRO A 34 7.85 -0.17 6.77
C PRO A 34 6.59 0.32 6.04
N ARG A 35 5.67 -0.57 5.62
CA ARG A 35 4.39 -0.17 5.03
C ARG A 35 3.50 0.56 6.04
N LEU A 36 3.37 0.04 7.26
CA LEU A 36 2.60 0.68 8.32
C LEU A 36 3.16 2.07 8.65
N SER A 37 4.48 2.17 8.79
CA SER A 37 5.15 3.46 9.00
C SER A 37 4.91 4.43 7.83
N ALA A 38 4.96 3.96 6.59
CA ALA A 38 4.67 4.79 5.42
C ALA A 38 3.23 5.30 5.42
N TYR A 39 2.24 4.44 5.69
CA TYR A 39 0.84 4.86 5.79
C TYR A 39 0.62 5.87 6.91
N GLN A 40 1.25 5.66 8.06
CA GLN A 40 1.15 6.60 9.17
C GLN A 40 1.76 7.96 8.81
N LYS A 41 2.95 7.99 8.20
CA LYS A 41 3.56 9.25 7.74
C LYS A 41 2.71 9.97 6.69
N LEU A 42 2.09 9.24 5.77
CA LEU A 42 1.19 9.82 4.76
C LEU A 42 -0.05 10.43 5.41
N ARG A 43 -0.69 9.71 6.33
CA ARG A 43 -1.85 10.18 7.07
C ARG A 43 -1.51 11.41 7.91
N ASP A 44 -0.43 11.33 8.69
CA ASP A 44 -0.03 12.39 9.61
C ASP A 44 0.43 13.66 8.84
N GLY A 45 0.89 13.50 7.59
CA GLY A 45 1.31 14.60 6.70
C GLY A 45 0.27 15.00 5.63
N GLU A 46 -0.96 14.47 5.68
CA GLU A 46 -1.95 14.61 4.59
C GLU A 46 -2.17 16.08 4.19
N THR A 47 -2.49 16.94 5.16
CA THR A 47 -2.76 18.37 4.92
C THR A 47 -1.57 19.08 4.28
N GLU A 48 -0.35 18.78 4.73
CA GLU A 48 0.87 19.40 4.21
C GLU A 48 1.15 18.94 2.77
N ILE A 49 0.94 17.65 2.48
CA ILE A 49 1.11 17.09 1.15
C ILE A 49 0.14 17.75 0.17
N ILE A 50 -1.13 17.90 0.55
CA ILE A 50 -2.15 18.55 -0.28
C ILE A 50 -1.81 20.03 -0.52
N ALA A 51 -1.48 20.78 0.54
CA ALA A 51 -1.13 22.20 0.41
C ALA A 51 0.09 22.44 -0.50
N LYS A 52 1.13 21.59 -0.37
CA LYS A 52 2.32 21.63 -1.23
C LYS A 52 1.98 21.29 -2.68
N LEU A 53 1.10 20.32 -2.91
CA LEU A 53 0.66 19.94 -4.24
C LEU A 53 -0.12 21.09 -4.90
N GLU A 54 -1.08 21.69 -4.20
CA GLU A 54 -1.86 22.82 -4.70
C GLU A 54 -0.99 24.01 -5.06
N THR A 55 -0.03 24.36 -4.19
CA THR A 55 0.93 25.44 -4.45
C THR A 55 1.68 25.19 -5.75
N ARG A 56 2.26 23.99 -5.93
CA ARG A 56 2.99 23.61 -7.15
C ARG A 56 2.10 23.62 -8.40
N MET A 57 0.84 23.21 -8.26
CA MET A 57 -0.12 23.23 -9.36
C MET A 57 -0.44 24.67 -9.79
N ARG A 58 -0.64 25.59 -8.86
CA ARG A 58 -0.89 27.01 -9.13
C ARG A 58 0.34 27.73 -9.69
N GLU A 59 1.54 27.41 -9.21
CA GLU A 59 2.80 27.93 -9.78
C GLU A 59 2.94 27.58 -11.27
N LYS A 60 2.55 26.34 -11.63
CA LYS A 60 2.60 25.88 -13.02
C LYS A 60 1.45 26.43 -13.88
N GLN A 61 0.26 26.59 -13.28
CA GLN A 61 -0.93 27.09 -13.95
C GLN A 61 -1.79 27.92 -12.97
N PRO A 62 -1.69 29.26 -13.00
CA PRO A 62 -2.31 30.13 -12.01
C PRO A 62 -3.83 30.00 -11.88
N ASN A 63 -4.51 29.60 -12.97
CA ASN A 63 -5.97 29.46 -13.06
C ASN A 63 -6.40 27.99 -13.27
N ILE A 64 -5.75 27.05 -12.59
CA ILE A 64 -6.06 25.60 -12.71
C ILE A 64 -7.36 25.18 -11.99
N PHE A 65 -7.93 26.06 -11.17
CA PHE A 65 -9.20 25.87 -10.45
C PHE A 65 -10.13 27.03 -10.73
#